data_AF-A0A0G1TP39-F1
#
_entry.id   AF-A0A0G1TP39-F1
#
_cell.length_a   1.000
_cell.length_b   1.000
_cell.length_c   1.000
_cell.angle_alpha   90.00
_cell.angle_beta   90.00
_cell.angle_gamma   90.00
#
_symmetry.space_group_name_H-M   'P 1'
#
loop_
_entity.id
_entity.type
_entity.pdbx_description
1 polymer ?
#
loop_
_entity_poly.entity_id
_entity_poly.type
_entity_poly.pdbx_seq_one_letter_code
_entity_poly.pdbx_strand_id
1 'polypeptide(L)'
;MKVLFGGHIKIGNQEASLFKAFTELRVDLSIINFEDHFKLSFLNRAFNKAGFTKVPRYFGVRSLNENLIKQALTSRPDFILLFKPILILPETVRRLARVAKVYSWYPDYILFPKTCSSYFYEAIPLYDCHFSFSPENANGLLEYGAKKSIFLPCAADISCHMPVKVTEEEKKSLGADIVFVGTFVNEERFWYLEKWQS
;
A
#
# COMPACT_ATOMS: atom_id res chain seq x y z
N MET A 1 -23.04 -1.73 5.64
CA MET A 1 -21.73 -1.35 6.20
C MET A 1 -21.10 -0.32 5.27
N LYS A 2 -20.70 0.83 5.79
CA LYS A 2 -20.04 1.90 5.06
C LYS A 2 -18.56 1.97 5.45
N VAL A 3 -17.68 2.06 4.46
CA VAL A 3 -16.24 2.10 4.66
C VAL A 3 -15.65 3.26 3.91
N LEU A 4 -14.75 4.01 4.56
CA LEU A 4 -13.87 4.95 3.87
C LEU A 4 -12.58 4.25 3.50
N PHE A 5 -12.35 4.10 2.21
CA PHE A 5 -11.21 3.41 1.61
C PHE A 5 -10.24 4.46 1.04
N GLY A 6 -9.00 4.48 1.52
CA GLY A 6 -7.98 5.44 1.08
C GLY A 6 -6.68 4.76 0.65
N GLY A 7 -6.11 5.17 -0.48
CA GLY A 7 -4.86 4.59 -0.97
C GLY A 7 -4.49 5.04 -2.39
N HIS A 8 -3.49 4.40 -2.98
CA HIS A 8 -3.12 4.58 -4.40
C HIS A 8 -3.87 3.56 -5.26
N ILE A 9 -5.12 3.88 -5.60
CA ILE A 9 -6.00 2.96 -6.34
C ILE A 9 -5.69 3.09 -7.83
N LYS A 10 -5.04 2.06 -8.38
CA LYS A 10 -4.71 1.96 -9.80
C LYS A 10 -4.95 0.54 -10.29
N ILE A 11 -5.43 0.41 -11.53
CA ILE A 11 -5.62 -0.89 -12.19
C ILE A 11 -4.31 -1.67 -12.14
N GLY A 12 -4.40 -2.95 -11.76
CA GLY A 12 -3.25 -3.86 -11.60
C GLY A 12 -2.62 -3.85 -10.21
N ASN A 13 -2.99 -2.91 -9.34
CA ASN A 13 -2.54 -2.90 -7.95
C ASN A 13 -3.53 -3.66 -7.05
N GLN A 14 -3.06 -4.11 -5.89
CA GLN A 14 -3.87 -4.85 -4.93
C GLN A 14 -5.05 -4.04 -4.39
N GLU A 15 -4.88 -2.73 -4.22
CA GLU A 15 -5.94 -1.82 -3.79
C GLU A 15 -7.15 -1.85 -4.73
N ALA A 16 -6.91 -1.99 -6.05
CA ALA A 16 -7.98 -2.09 -7.03
C ALA A 16 -8.72 -3.43 -6.95
N SER A 17 -8.02 -4.54 -6.75
CA SER A 17 -8.64 -5.86 -6.53
C SER A 17 -9.45 -5.92 -5.24
N LEU A 18 -8.94 -5.31 -4.15
CA LEU A 18 -9.69 -5.21 -2.90
C LEU A 18 -10.91 -4.29 -3.06
N PHE A 19 -10.76 -3.14 -3.71
CA PHE A 19 -11.88 -2.26 -4.03
C PHE A 19 -13.00 -3.00 -4.79
N LYS A 20 -12.64 -3.80 -5.79
CA LYS A 20 -13.57 -4.65 -6.53
C LYS A 20 -14.26 -5.65 -5.60
N ALA A 21 -13.50 -6.38 -4.77
CA ALA A 21 -14.06 -7.35 -3.84
C ALA A 21 -15.06 -6.72 -2.85
N PHE A 22 -14.74 -5.54 -2.28
CA PHE A 22 -15.66 -4.82 -1.40
C PHE A 22 -16.94 -4.39 -2.14
N THR A 23 -16.82 -3.98 -3.40
CA THR A 23 -17.98 -3.62 -4.23
C THR A 23 -18.87 -4.83 -4.51
N GLU A 24 -18.29 -5.99 -4.83
CA GLU A 24 -19.02 -7.24 -5.06
C GLU A 24 -19.74 -7.73 -3.78
N LEU A 25 -19.13 -7.49 -2.61
CA LEU A 25 -19.74 -7.73 -1.30
C LEU A 25 -20.82 -6.68 -0.93
N ARG A 26 -21.12 -5.73 -1.82
CA ARG A 26 -22.12 -4.66 -1.63
C ARG A 26 -21.83 -3.79 -0.40
N VAL A 27 -20.55 -3.57 -0.09
CA VAL A 27 -20.13 -2.60 0.91
C VAL A 27 -20.27 -1.19 0.33
N ASP A 28 -20.83 -0.27 1.11
CA ASP A 28 -20.94 1.14 0.72
C ASP A 28 -19.56 1.81 0.88
N LEU A 29 -18.90 2.08 -0.24
CA LEU A 29 -17.54 2.59 -0.27
C LEU A 29 -17.50 4.09 -0.55
N SER A 30 -16.90 4.84 0.37
CA SER A 30 -16.40 6.18 0.09
C SER A 30 -14.90 6.07 -0.21
N ILE A 31 -14.45 6.62 -1.34
CA ILE A 31 -13.09 6.40 -1.83
C ILE A 31 -12.30 7.71 -1.84
N ILE A 32 -11.06 7.67 -1.37
CA ILE A 32 -10.08 8.73 -1.62
C ILE A 32 -8.83 8.18 -2.27
N ASN A 33 -8.57 8.59 -3.51
CA ASN A 33 -7.33 8.24 -4.19
C ASN A 33 -6.24 9.25 -3.83
N PHE A 34 -5.11 8.78 -3.30
CA PHE A 34 -4.04 9.65 -2.85
C PHE A 34 -3.40 10.43 -4.02
N GLU A 35 -3.41 9.86 -5.23
CA GLU A 35 -2.84 10.52 -6.42
C GLU A 35 -3.60 11.79 -6.85
N ASP A 36 -4.89 11.87 -6.52
CA ASP A 36 -5.74 13.02 -6.84
C ASP A 36 -5.42 14.23 -5.95
N HIS A 37 -4.88 13.99 -4.76
CA HIS A 37 -4.65 15.02 -3.73
C HIS A 37 -3.18 15.25 -3.39
N PHE A 38 -2.27 14.40 -3.89
CA PHE A 38 -0.84 14.54 -3.70
C PHE A 38 -0.05 14.06 -4.91
N LYS A 39 0.85 14.91 -5.40
CA LYS A 39 1.84 14.56 -6.42
C LYS A 39 3.24 14.77 -5.87
N LEU A 40 4.08 13.75 -6.03
CA LEU A 40 5.47 13.81 -5.56
C LEU A 40 6.27 14.82 -6.39
N SER A 41 6.58 15.96 -5.79
CA SER A 41 7.38 17.03 -6.41
C SER A 41 8.86 16.65 -6.59
N PHE A 42 9.55 17.36 -7.50
CA PHE A 42 11.00 17.23 -7.69
C PHE A 42 11.79 17.51 -6.40
N LEU A 43 11.36 18.50 -5.62
CA LEU A 43 11.99 18.83 -4.33
C LEU A 43 11.91 17.65 -3.35
N ASN A 44 10.75 16.98 -3.27
CA ASN A 44 10.62 15.76 -2.47
C ASN A 44 11.57 14.66 -2.95
N ARG A 45 11.72 14.47 -4.27
CA ARG A 45 12.65 13.47 -4.83
C ARG A 45 14.10 13.80 -4.51
N ALA A 46 14.51 15.05 -4.72
CA ALA A 46 15.87 15.50 -4.47
C ALA A 46 16.24 15.37 -2.98
N PHE A 47 15.35 15.81 -2.08
CA PHE A 47 15.56 15.71 -0.63
C PHE A 47 15.73 14.25 -0.18
N ASN A 48 14.84 13.36 -0.62
CA ASN A 48 14.91 11.94 -0.26
C ASN A 48 16.08 11.21 -0.94
N LYS A 49 16.54 11.67 -2.12
CA LYS A 49 17.70 11.10 -2.83
C LYS A 49 19.03 11.56 -2.24
N ALA A 50 19.11 12.78 -1.71
CA ALA A 50 20.32 13.33 -1.12
C ALA A 50 20.77 12.59 0.16
N GLY A 51 19.97 11.66 0.69
CA GLY A 51 20.37 10.77 1.76
C GLY A 51 20.47 11.42 3.13
N PHE A 52 20.03 12.68 3.27
CA PHE A 52 20.05 13.41 4.56
C PHE A 52 19.22 12.74 5.65
N THR A 53 18.28 11.87 5.26
CA THR A 53 17.44 11.12 6.19
C THR A 53 17.38 9.66 5.75
N LYS A 54 17.53 8.72 6.70
CA LYS A 54 17.35 7.28 6.45
C LYS A 54 15.89 6.94 6.14
N VAL A 55 14.97 7.75 6.66
CA VAL A 55 13.52 7.62 6.54
C VAL A 55 13.00 8.76 5.67
N PRO A 56 12.26 8.49 4.58
CA PRO A 56 11.71 9.51 3.71
C PRO A 56 10.81 10.53 4.43
N ARG A 57 10.83 11.77 3.94
CA ARG A 57 9.89 12.83 4.32
C ARG A 57 9.22 13.43 3.10
N TYR A 58 7.94 13.75 3.22
CA TYR A 58 7.10 14.23 2.12
C TYR A 58 6.47 15.58 2.47
N PHE A 59 6.89 16.63 1.77
CA PHE A 59 6.30 17.96 1.88
C PHE A 59 5.07 18.09 0.96
N GLY A 60 4.09 18.90 1.37
CA GLY A 60 2.88 19.17 0.57
C GLY A 60 1.72 18.19 0.81
N VAL A 61 1.78 17.35 1.85
CA VAL A 61 0.72 16.37 2.15
C VAL A 61 -0.55 16.96 2.78
N ARG A 62 -0.57 18.27 3.06
CA ARG A 62 -1.66 18.95 3.77
C ARG A 62 -3.02 18.78 3.09
N SER A 63 -3.07 19.00 1.77
CA SER A 63 -4.31 18.89 0.99
C SER A 63 -4.91 17.48 1.08
N LEU A 64 -4.10 16.44 0.90
CA LEU A 64 -4.54 15.04 1.07
C LEU A 64 -5.14 14.80 2.45
N ASN A 65 -4.45 15.25 3.50
CA ASN A 65 -4.88 15.04 4.87
C ASN A 65 -6.18 15.79 5.20
N GLU A 66 -6.34 17.03 4.73
CA GLU A 66 -7.57 17.81 4.92
C GLU A 66 -8.77 17.19 4.17
N ASN A 67 -8.56 16.73 2.93
CA ASN A 67 -9.60 16.06 2.15
C ASN A 67 -10.01 14.72 2.76
N LEU A 68 -9.06 13.93 3.26
CA LEU A 68 -9.35 12.66 3.94
C LEU A 68 -10.24 12.88 5.17
N ILE A 69 -9.96 13.92 5.97
CA ILE A 69 -10.77 14.25 7.15
C ILE A 69 -12.16 14.73 6.74
N LYS A 70 -12.24 15.63 5.76
CA LYS A 70 -13.52 16.11 5.24
C LYS A 70 -14.39 14.95 4.77
N GLN A 71 -13.79 14.01 4.06
CA GLN A 71 -14.51 12.85 3.54
C GLN A 71 -14.97 11.90 4.65
N ALA A 72 -14.15 11.66 5.68
CA ALA A 72 -14.56 10.88 6.85
C ALA A 72 -15.76 11.51 7.58
N LEU A 73 -15.73 12.83 7.78
CA LEU A 73 -16.80 13.55 8.46
C LEU A 73 -18.11 13.55 7.67
N THR A 74 -18.04 13.70 6.34
CA THR A 74 -19.23 13.70 5.48
C THR A 74 -19.80 12.30 5.28
N SER A 75 -18.95 11.30 5.04
CA SER A 75 -19.40 9.94 4.76
C SER A 75 -19.90 9.21 6.01
N ARG A 76 -19.33 9.53 7.19
CA ARG A 76 -19.59 8.85 8.48
C ARG A 76 -19.49 7.32 8.34
N PRO A 77 -18.29 6.80 8.03
CA PRO A 77 -18.12 5.36 7.80
C PRO A 77 -18.15 4.59 9.11
N ASP A 78 -18.47 3.29 9.06
CA ASP A 78 -18.35 2.36 10.18
C ASP A 78 -16.87 2.15 10.55
N PHE A 79 -15.98 2.13 9.55
CA PHE A 79 -14.54 2.15 9.72
C PHE A 79 -13.80 2.76 8.53
N ILE A 80 -12.53 3.08 8.74
CA ILE A 80 -11.62 3.66 7.75
C ILE A 80 -10.49 2.67 7.49
N LEU A 81 -10.21 2.36 6.24
CA LEU A 81 -9.11 1.48 5.82
C LEU A 81 -8.17 2.24 4.89
N LEU A 82 -6.91 2.39 5.31
CA LEU A 82 -5.89 3.13 4.58
C LEU A 82 -4.76 2.21 4.10
N PHE A 83 -4.52 2.20 2.79
CA PHE A 83 -3.47 1.43 2.14
C PHE A 83 -2.19 2.24 2.05
N LYS A 84 -1.09 1.65 2.55
CA LYS A 84 0.24 2.25 2.59
C LYS A 84 0.19 3.74 2.98
N PRO A 85 -0.29 4.09 4.20
CA PRO A 85 -0.59 5.48 4.58
C PRO A 85 0.65 6.32 4.92
N ILE A 86 1.71 6.25 4.11
CA ILE A 86 2.98 6.97 4.32
C ILE A 86 2.87 8.48 4.16
N LEU A 87 1.75 8.97 3.60
CA LEU A 87 1.48 10.40 3.42
C LEU A 87 0.54 10.97 4.49
N ILE A 88 0.03 10.12 5.39
CA ILE A 88 -0.97 10.50 6.39
C ILE A 88 -0.27 10.96 7.65
N LEU A 89 -0.60 12.17 8.10
CA LEU A 89 -0.01 12.78 9.29
C LEU A 89 -0.55 12.10 10.56
N PRO A 90 0.26 11.99 11.63
CA PRO A 90 -0.21 11.46 12.92
C PRO A 90 -1.44 12.20 13.47
N GLU A 91 -1.49 13.53 13.31
CA GLU A 91 -2.64 14.34 13.70
C GLU A 91 -3.90 14.00 12.92
N THR A 92 -3.76 13.66 11.63
CA THR A 92 -4.87 13.20 10.81
C THR A 92 -5.41 11.88 11.34
N VAL A 93 -4.55 10.91 11.66
CA VAL A 93 -5.00 9.63 12.23
C VAL A 93 -5.73 9.85 13.56
N ARG A 94 -5.23 10.73 14.43
CA ARG A 94 -5.93 11.10 15.68
C ARG A 94 -7.31 11.68 15.43
N ARG A 95 -7.47 12.55 14.42
CA ARG A 95 -8.76 13.14 14.05
C ARG A 95 -9.70 12.10 13.46
N LEU A 96 -9.21 11.21 12.60
CA LEU A 96 -10.00 10.12 12.02
C LEU A 96 -10.48 9.13 13.09
N ALA A 97 -9.64 8.81 14.08
CA ALA A 97 -9.98 7.94 15.19
C ALA A 97 -11.13 8.45 16.09
N ARG A 98 -11.45 9.75 16.01
CA ARG A 98 -12.63 10.34 16.66
C ARG A 98 -13.92 10.13 15.86
N VAL A 99 -13.80 9.78 14.59
CA VAL A 99 -14.94 9.54 13.68
C VAL A 99 -15.28 8.06 13.64
N ALA A 100 -14.28 7.20 13.42
CA ALA A 100 -14.45 5.75 13.30
C ALA A 100 -13.14 5.03 13.62
N LYS A 101 -13.19 3.70 13.71
CA LYS A 101 -11.98 2.87 13.81
C LYS A 101 -11.11 3.03 12.57
N VAL A 102 -9.80 3.17 12.75
CA VAL A 102 -8.84 3.41 11.66
C VAL A 102 -7.89 2.25 11.55
N TYR A 103 -7.90 1.63 10.38
CA TYR A 103 -7.05 0.50 10.04
C TYR A 103 -6.05 0.89 8.95
N SER A 104 -4.87 0.30 9.02
CA SER A 104 -3.83 0.42 8.01
C SER A 104 -3.57 -0.92 7.36
N TRP A 105 -3.44 -0.92 6.04
CA TRP A 105 -2.91 -2.04 5.28
C TRP A 105 -1.50 -1.68 4.82
N TYR A 106 -0.49 -2.37 5.34
CA TYR A 106 0.90 -2.05 5.07
C TYR A 106 1.64 -3.25 4.44
N PRO A 107 1.77 -3.27 3.10
CA PRO A 107 2.29 -4.42 2.38
C PRO A 107 3.83 -4.49 2.39
N ASP A 108 4.50 -3.37 2.64
CA ASP A 108 5.96 -3.26 2.56
C ASP A 108 6.64 -3.57 3.90
N TYR A 109 7.89 -4.00 3.84
CA TYR A 109 8.68 -4.28 5.03
C TYR A 109 9.11 -2.99 5.75
N ILE A 110 8.64 -2.78 6.98
CA ILE A 110 8.85 -1.55 7.74
C ILE A 110 10.28 -1.40 8.26
N LEU A 111 11.03 -2.49 8.41
CA LEU A 111 12.43 -2.45 8.82
C LEU A 111 13.36 -2.05 7.66
N PHE A 112 12.80 -1.84 6.47
CA PHE A 112 13.49 -1.20 5.36
C PHE A 112 13.00 0.26 5.22
N PRO A 113 13.61 1.25 5.89
CA PRO A 113 12.96 2.54 6.15
C PRO A 113 12.62 3.37 4.91
N LYS A 114 13.21 3.03 3.75
CA LYS A 114 12.92 3.64 2.45
C LYS A 114 11.49 3.39 1.95
N THR A 115 10.79 2.38 2.48
CA THR A 115 9.37 2.11 2.16
C THR A 115 8.41 2.92 3.01
N CYS A 116 8.90 3.47 4.12
CA CYS A 116 8.13 4.21 5.11
C CYS A 116 8.23 5.73 4.94
N SER A 117 7.64 6.45 5.89
CA SER A 117 7.90 7.87 6.10
C SER A 117 8.03 8.16 7.58
N SER A 118 8.58 9.32 7.94
CA SER A 118 8.61 9.76 9.34
C SER A 118 7.20 9.81 9.94
N TYR A 119 6.22 10.28 9.15
CA TYR A 119 4.82 10.34 9.54
C TYR A 119 4.24 8.96 9.83
N PHE A 120 4.58 7.96 9.01
CA PHE A 120 4.09 6.61 9.21
C PHE A 120 4.58 6.04 10.53
N TYR A 121 5.88 6.10 10.82
CA TYR A 121 6.42 5.59 12.08
C TYR A 121 5.78 6.26 13.31
N GLU A 122 5.63 7.59 13.27
CA GLU A 122 4.93 8.34 14.34
C GLU A 122 3.45 7.93 14.45
N ALA A 123 2.82 7.50 13.36
CA ALA A 123 1.41 7.14 13.30
C ALA A 123 1.14 5.67 13.61
N ILE A 124 2.12 4.77 13.55
CA ILE A 124 1.97 3.33 13.87
C ILE A 124 1.13 3.08 15.13
N PRO A 125 1.43 3.69 16.30
CA PRO A 125 0.67 3.46 17.52
C PRO A 125 -0.75 4.04 17.51
N LEU A 126 -1.11 4.85 16.50
CA LEU A 126 -2.39 5.54 16.45
C LEU A 126 -3.50 4.71 15.81
N TYR A 127 -3.17 3.83 14.86
CA TYR A 127 -4.13 2.92 14.22
C TYR A 127 -4.69 1.90 15.22
N ASP A 128 -5.94 1.47 14.99
CA ASP A 128 -6.58 0.43 15.78
C ASP A 128 -6.03 -0.97 15.45
N CYS A 129 -5.65 -1.21 14.18
CA CYS A 129 -4.98 -2.42 13.73
C CYS A 129 -4.21 -2.16 12.44
N HIS A 130 -3.05 -2.80 12.31
CA HIS A 130 -2.32 -2.92 11.05
C HIS A 130 -2.52 -4.31 10.45
N PHE A 131 -2.60 -4.38 9.12
CA PHE A 131 -2.57 -5.62 8.35
C PHE A 131 -1.28 -5.68 7.52
N SER A 132 -0.67 -6.86 7.42
CA SER A 132 0.52 -7.07 6.59
C SER A 132 0.61 -8.47 5.98
N PHE A 133 1.38 -8.61 4.90
CA PHE A 133 1.58 -9.88 4.17
C PHE A 133 2.73 -10.74 4.69
N SER A 134 3.41 -10.32 5.75
CA SER A 134 4.48 -11.11 6.33
C SER A 134 4.33 -11.14 7.86
N PRO A 135 4.47 -12.31 8.49
CA PRO A 135 4.50 -12.41 9.95
C PRO A 135 5.61 -11.53 10.55
N GLU A 136 6.76 -11.45 9.90
CA GLU A 136 7.91 -10.64 10.33
C GLU A 136 7.55 -9.16 10.35
N ASN A 137 6.87 -8.68 9.31
CA ASN A 137 6.45 -7.29 9.24
C ASN A 137 5.33 -6.99 10.24
N ALA A 138 4.40 -7.94 10.45
CA ALA A 138 3.37 -7.83 11.46
C ALA A 138 3.98 -7.69 12.87
N ASN A 139 5.00 -8.50 13.18
CA ASN A 139 5.76 -8.41 14.43
C ASN A 139 6.53 -7.08 14.53
N GLY A 140 7.21 -6.67 13.46
CA GLY A 140 7.90 -5.38 13.42
C GLY A 140 6.95 -4.23 13.74
N LEU A 141 5.73 -4.22 13.22
CA LEU A 141 4.74 -3.19 13.54
C LEU A 141 4.42 -3.14 15.04
N LEU A 142 4.37 -4.29 15.73
CA LEU A 142 4.19 -4.35 17.18
C LEU A 142 5.40 -3.78 17.93
N GLU A 143 6.62 -4.09 17.49
CA GLU A 143 7.86 -3.54 18.06
C GLU A 143 7.92 -2.01 17.92
N TYR A 144 7.32 -1.45 16.87
CA TYR A 144 7.17 -0.02 16.65
C TYR A 144 5.92 0.58 17.34
N GLY A 145 5.27 -0.16 18.22
CA GLY A 145 4.20 0.33 19.09
C GLY A 145 2.78 0.20 18.53
N ALA A 146 2.56 -0.59 17.48
CA ALA A 146 1.20 -0.87 17.01
C ALA A 146 0.34 -1.47 18.13
N LYS A 147 -0.90 -0.98 18.29
CA LYS A 147 -1.87 -1.54 19.24
C LYS A 147 -2.22 -2.99 18.92
N LYS A 148 -2.32 -3.28 17.61
CA LYS A 148 -2.61 -4.59 17.05
C LYS A 148 -2.00 -4.67 15.66
N SER A 149 -1.48 -5.84 15.31
CA SER A 149 -0.93 -6.13 14.00
C SER A 149 -1.31 -7.56 13.62
N ILE A 150 -1.83 -7.74 12.41
CA ILE A 150 -2.33 -9.03 11.92
C ILE A 150 -1.62 -9.35 10.61
N PHE A 151 -1.02 -10.54 10.56
CA PHE A 151 -0.63 -11.15 9.30
C PHE A 151 -1.88 -11.61 8.55
N LEU A 152 -2.02 -11.16 7.31
CA LEU A 152 -3.07 -11.54 6.39
C LEU A 152 -2.42 -11.92 5.06
N PRO A 153 -2.50 -13.19 4.63
CA PRO A 153 -1.82 -13.63 3.40
C PRO A 153 -2.33 -12.93 2.15
N CYS A 154 -1.48 -12.84 1.13
CA CYS A 154 -1.87 -12.34 -0.19
C CYS A 154 -2.99 -13.22 -0.78
N ALA A 155 -3.95 -12.57 -1.44
CA ALA A 155 -4.95 -13.23 -2.26
C ALA A 155 -4.76 -12.79 -3.72
N ALA A 156 -5.08 -13.70 -4.65
CA ALA A 156 -5.08 -13.41 -6.08
C ALA A 156 -6.50 -13.04 -6.52
N ASP A 157 -6.63 -12.02 -7.37
CA ASP A 157 -7.88 -11.68 -8.02
C ASP A 157 -8.09 -12.62 -9.22
N ILE A 158 -9.00 -13.58 -9.06
CA ILE A 158 -9.25 -14.62 -10.07
C ILE A 158 -9.80 -14.05 -11.38
N SER A 159 -10.31 -12.82 -11.39
CA SER A 159 -10.81 -12.20 -12.62
C SER A 159 -9.71 -11.73 -13.56
N CYS A 160 -8.47 -11.60 -13.06
CA CYS A 160 -7.29 -11.28 -13.86
C CYS A 160 -6.17 -12.32 -13.74
N HIS A 161 -6.20 -13.21 -12.74
CA HIS A 161 -5.27 -14.32 -12.55
C HIS A 161 -5.93 -15.65 -12.91
N MET A 162 -6.38 -15.77 -14.16
CA MET A 162 -7.01 -17.00 -14.67
C MET A 162 -6.25 -17.56 -15.87
N PRO A 163 -6.32 -18.89 -16.10
CA PRO A 163 -5.79 -19.47 -17.33
C PRO A 163 -6.44 -18.83 -18.56
N VAL A 164 -5.60 -18.35 -19.47
CA VAL A 164 -6.04 -17.85 -20.78
C VAL A 164 -5.80 -18.94 -21.83
N LYS A 165 -6.67 -19.01 -22.84
CA LYS A 165 -6.39 -19.83 -24.02
C LYS A 165 -5.29 -19.15 -24.81
N VAL A 166 -4.18 -19.84 -25.03
CA VAL A 166 -3.06 -19.38 -25.84
C VAL A 166 -3.10 -20.07 -27.21
N THR A 167 -2.68 -19.37 -28.26
CA THR A 167 -2.52 -19.96 -29.58
C THR A 167 -1.20 -20.76 -29.67
N GLU A 168 -1.08 -21.61 -30.68
CA GLU A 168 0.17 -22.34 -30.93
C GLU A 168 1.32 -21.37 -31.28
N GLU A 169 1.02 -20.25 -31.94
CA GLU A 169 1.99 -19.19 -32.22
C GLU A 169 2.47 -18.48 -30.94
N GLU A 170 1.56 -18.15 -30.02
CA GLU A 170 1.92 -17.57 -28.71
C GLU A 170 2.73 -18.54 -27.87
N LYS A 171 2.35 -19.82 -27.86
CA LYS A 171 3.10 -20.87 -27.16
C LYS A 171 4.50 -21.04 -27.73
N LYS A 172 4.67 -20.92 -29.05
CA LYS A 172 5.99 -21.00 -29.70
C LYS A 172 6.86 -19.76 -29.44
N SER A 173 6.27 -18.58 -29.34
CA SER A 173 7.01 -17.31 -29.23
C SER A 173 7.24 -16.84 -27.79
N LEU A 174 6.31 -17.13 -26.88
CA LEU A 174 6.32 -16.69 -25.48
C LEU A 174 6.41 -17.84 -24.49
N GLY A 175 6.25 -19.09 -24.94
CA GLY A 175 6.33 -20.27 -24.09
C GLY A 175 7.75 -20.47 -23.56
N ALA A 176 7.85 -20.75 -22.27
CA ALA A 176 9.09 -21.10 -21.60
C ALA A 176 8.79 -22.10 -20.47
N ASP A 177 9.74 -22.98 -20.18
CA ASP A 177 9.64 -23.90 -19.05
C ASP A 177 9.75 -23.15 -17.71
N ILE A 178 10.47 -22.02 -17.71
CA ILE A 178 10.71 -21.17 -16.55
C ILE A 178 10.52 -19.71 -16.95
N VAL A 179 9.68 -18.99 -16.20
CA VAL A 179 9.44 -17.56 -16.39
C VAL A 179 9.80 -16.83 -15.10
N PHE A 180 10.59 -15.75 -15.21
CA PHE A 180 10.83 -14.81 -14.13
C PHE A 180 10.00 -13.55 -14.35
N VAL A 181 9.15 -13.21 -13.38
CA VAL A 181 8.35 -11.98 -13.38
C VAL A 181 8.84 -11.07 -12.26
N GLY A 182 9.46 -9.95 -12.63
CA GLY A 182 9.95 -8.98 -11.66
C GLY A 182 10.47 -7.71 -12.32
N THR A 183 10.68 -6.67 -11.51
CA THR A 183 11.27 -5.41 -11.97
C THR A 183 12.80 -5.54 -11.98
N PHE A 184 13.45 -5.15 -13.08
CA PHE A 184 14.91 -5.00 -13.10
C PHE A 184 15.32 -3.89 -12.13
N VAL A 185 15.99 -4.26 -11.03
CA VAL A 185 16.41 -3.30 -9.99
C VAL A 185 17.85 -2.87 -10.19
N ASN A 186 18.77 -3.82 -10.37
CA ASN A 186 20.19 -3.60 -10.63
C ASN A 186 20.84 -4.88 -11.18
N GLU A 187 22.07 -4.74 -11.70
CA GLU A 187 22.86 -5.85 -12.25
C GLU A 187 23.18 -6.93 -11.19
N GLU A 188 23.44 -6.52 -9.95
CA GLU A 188 23.73 -7.44 -8.84
C GLU A 188 22.60 -8.46 -8.61
N ARG A 189 21.35 -8.01 -8.63
CA ARG A 189 20.18 -8.89 -8.51
C ARG A 189 19.95 -9.70 -9.79
N PHE A 190 20.24 -9.12 -10.95
CA PHE A 190 20.07 -9.79 -12.23
C PHE A 190 21.03 -10.99 -12.38
N TRP A 191 22.26 -10.88 -11.88
CA TRP A 191 23.25 -11.95 -11.95
C TRP A 191 22.80 -13.26 -11.28
N TYR A 192 21.93 -13.19 -10.27
CA TYR A 192 21.34 -14.39 -9.66
C TYR A 192 20.46 -15.19 -10.62
N LEU A 193 19.90 -14.56 -11.66
CA LEU A 193 19.09 -15.24 -12.68
C LEU A 193 19.96 -15.89 -13.75
N GLU A 194 21.12 -15.31 -14.08
CA GLU A 194 22.06 -15.87 -15.07
C GLU A 194 22.65 -17.21 -14.61
N LYS A 195 22.88 -17.38 -13.31
CA LYS A 195 23.43 -18.62 -12.72
C LYS A 195 22.55 -19.86 -12.90
N TRP A 196 21.27 -19.70 -13.22
CA TRP A 196 20.34 -20.82 -13.43
C TRP A 196 20.26 -21.28 -14.89
N GLN A 197 20.99 -20.62 -15.80
CA GLN A 197 21.02 -20.96 -17.23
C GLN A 197 22.26 -21.79 -17.65
N SER A 198 23.15 -22.12 -16.71
CA SER A 198 24.37 -22.94 -16.92
C SER A 198 24.26 -24.29 -16.22
#